data_AF-A0A1F2Y121-F1
#
_entry.id   AF-A0A1F2Y121-F1
#
_cell.length_a   1.000
_cell.length_b   1.000
_cell.length_c   1.000
_cell.angle_alpha   90.00
_cell.angle_beta   90.00
_cell.angle_gamma   90.00
#
_symmetry.space_group_name_H-M   'P 1'
#
loop_
_entity.id
_entity.type
_entity.pdbx_description
1 polymer ?
#
loop_
_entity_poly.entity_id
_entity_poly.type
_entity_poly.pdbx_seq_one_letter_code
_entity_poly.pdbx_strand_id
1 'polypeptide(L)'
;MSELNPNFVLGQLFGDNRAEWPSANFKDLFVRPTYLGKLEVMRPCFLVGGRGTGKTTALQSLRYDSMLERIEGEGQTFADQEYLGVLVRMNKNRVRAFSGSGVGEERWSKLFAHYFNLIVCSELANLTSWLEVRLGLKLPEESLSEISNALGLDECGTLDQLKSSIKKAISSLCN
;
A
#
# COMPACT_ATOMS: atom_id res chain seq x y z
N MET A 1 -15.43 3.02 -30.02
CA MET A 1 -14.40 4.03 -29.70
C MET A 1 -15.13 5.25 -29.16
N SER A 2 -15.30 5.36 -27.84
CA SER A 2 -15.95 6.53 -27.23
C SER A 2 -14.91 7.64 -27.09
N GLU A 3 -15.19 8.80 -27.67
CA GLU A 3 -14.39 10.01 -27.51
C GLU A 3 -14.32 10.39 -26.03
N LEU A 4 -13.14 10.23 -25.42
CA LEU A 4 -12.88 10.68 -24.06
C LEU A 4 -12.97 12.20 -24.03
N ASN A 5 -13.96 12.74 -23.32
CA ASN A 5 -14.17 14.18 -23.17
C ASN A 5 -12.91 14.83 -22.57
N PRO A 6 -12.20 15.70 -23.31
CA PRO A 6 -10.94 16.29 -22.85
C PRO A 6 -11.08 17.04 -21.53
N ASN A 7 -12.23 17.68 -21.29
CA ASN A 7 -12.48 18.41 -20.04
C ASN A 7 -12.68 17.47 -18.84
N PHE A 8 -13.18 16.25 -19.06
CA PHE A 8 -13.28 15.24 -18.01
C PHE A 8 -11.89 14.70 -17.64
N VAL A 9 -11.07 14.39 -18.65
CA VAL A 9 -9.68 13.94 -18.47
C VAL A 9 -8.84 15.03 -17.80
N LEU A 10 -8.94 16.28 -18.25
CA LEU A 10 -8.26 17.42 -17.64
C LEU A 10 -8.80 17.71 -16.23
N GLY A 11 -10.10 17.59 -16.01
CA GLY A 11 -10.70 17.71 -14.68
C GLY A 11 -10.21 16.64 -13.69
N GLN A 12 -9.93 15.43 -14.17
CA GLN A 12 -9.32 14.37 -13.38
C GLN A 12 -7.83 14.68 -13.13
N LEU A 13 -7.05 14.99 -14.17
CA LEU A 13 -5.62 15.31 -14.08
C LEU A 13 -5.30 16.54 -13.21
N PHE A 14 -6.17 17.56 -13.21
CA PHE A 14 -5.97 18.81 -12.47
C PHE A 14 -6.82 18.94 -11.19
N GLY A 15 -7.93 18.19 -11.08
CA GLY A 15 -8.69 18.02 -9.84
C GLY A 15 -7.94 17.20 -8.80
N ASP A 16 -7.02 16.35 -9.25
CA ASP A 16 -6.05 15.58 -8.45
C ASP A 16 -4.86 16.42 -7.95
N ASN A 17 -5.03 17.74 -7.80
CA ASN A 17 -4.12 18.61 -7.04
C ASN A 17 -3.97 18.18 -5.55
N ARG A 18 -4.67 17.11 -5.14
CA ARG A 18 -4.33 16.28 -3.99
C ARG A 18 -3.37 15.16 -4.41
N ALA A 19 -2.09 15.48 -4.59
CA ALA A 19 -0.85 14.69 -4.35
C ALA A 19 -0.79 13.13 -4.47
N GLU A 20 -1.83 12.45 -4.92
CA GLU A 20 -2.06 11.01 -4.85
C GLU A 20 -2.77 10.62 -6.14
N TRP A 21 -1.95 10.38 -7.16
CA TRP A 21 -2.41 9.96 -8.47
C TRP A 21 -3.23 8.67 -8.36
N PRO A 22 -4.44 8.61 -8.97
CA PRO A 22 -5.13 7.35 -9.19
C PRO A 22 -4.24 6.43 -10.02
N SER A 23 -4.16 5.16 -9.64
CA SER A 23 -3.26 4.15 -10.25
C SER A 23 -3.44 3.97 -11.76
N ALA A 24 -4.59 4.33 -12.33
CA ALA A 24 -4.93 4.03 -13.72
C ALA A 24 -4.02 4.66 -14.78
N ASN A 25 -3.39 5.81 -14.49
CA ASN A 25 -2.49 6.51 -15.43
C ASN A 25 -1.05 6.59 -14.90
N PHE A 26 -0.69 5.78 -13.90
CA PHE A 26 0.62 5.89 -13.25
C PHE A 26 1.76 5.65 -14.25
N LYS A 27 1.64 4.62 -15.08
CA LYS A 27 2.59 4.30 -16.15
C LYS A 27 2.84 5.46 -17.12
N ASP A 28 1.77 6.14 -17.54
CA ASP A 28 1.85 7.16 -18.60
C ASP A 28 2.39 8.50 -18.10
N LEU A 29 2.29 8.76 -16.79
CA LEU A 29 2.62 10.05 -16.19
C LEU A 29 3.86 9.99 -15.28
N PHE A 30 4.37 8.79 -14.99
CA PHE A 30 5.52 8.63 -14.11
C PHE A 30 6.82 9.03 -14.81
N VAL A 31 7.40 10.14 -14.36
CA VAL A 31 8.76 10.54 -14.73
C VAL A 31 9.74 10.03 -13.67
N ARG A 32 10.65 9.13 -14.05
CA ARG A 32 11.63 8.54 -13.14
C ARG A 32 12.51 9.63 -12.50
N PRO A 33 12.45 9.85 -11.17
CA PRO A 33 13.33 10.83 -10.54
C PRO A 33 14.77 10.33 -10.51
N THR A 34 15.74 11.24 -10.61
CA THR A 34 17.18 10.91 -10.62
C THR A 34 17.66 10.19 -9.35
N TYR A 35 16.91 10.30 -8.26
CA TYR A 35 17.19 9.63 -6.99
C TYR A 35 16.50 8.26 -6.84
N LEU A 36 15.69 7.79 -7.80
CA LEU A 36 14.92 6.54 -7.65
C LEU A 36 15.84 5.33 -7.38
N GLY A 37 16.96 5.23 -8.10
CA GLY A 37 17.94 4.15 -7.89
C GLY A 37 18.53 4.14 -6.48
N LYS A 38 18.51 5.27 -5.75
CA LYS A 38 18.92 5.31 -4.33
C LYS A 38 17.85 4.76 -3.38
N LEU A 39 16.61 4.65 -3.83
CA LEU A 39 15.49 4.06 -3.08
C LEU A 39 15.32 2.57 -3.39
N GLU A 40 15.80 2.09 -4.54
CA GLU A 40 15.76 0.67 -4.96
C GLU A 40 16.84 -0.18 -4.27
N VAL A 41 17.87 0.44 -3.71
CA VAL A 41 18.92 -0.27 -2.95
C VAL A 41 18.45 -0.70 -1.56
N MET A 42 18.93 -1.86 -1.10
CA MET A 42 18.66 -2.48 0.21
C MET A 42 19.28 -1.70 1.39
N ARG A 43 18.86 -0.45 1.59
CA ARG A 43 19.22 0.38 2.75
C ARG A 43 18.05 1.27 3.15
N PRO A 44 17.85 1.52 4.46
CA PRO A 44 16.89 2.51 4.90
C PRO A 44 17.22 3.89 4.32
N CYS A 45 16.24 4.51 3.66
CA CYS A 45 16.37 5.80 3.01
C CYS A 45 15.31 6.76 3.52
N PHE A 46 15.73 8.00 3.81
CA PHE A 46 14.81 9.10 4.11
C PHE A 46 14.66 9.98 2.89
N LEU A 47 13.42 10.15 2.42
CA LEU A 47 13.10 11.05 1.32
C LEU A 47 12.55 12.37 1.88
N VAL A 48 13.39 13.40 1.90
CA VAL A 48 13.08 14.72 2.48
C VAL A 48 12.99 15.77 1.37
N GLY A 49 11.99 16.63 1.40
CA GLY A 49 11.81 17.71 0.42
C GLY A 49 10.49 18.46 0.61
N GLY A 50 10.37 19.62 -0.04
CA GLY A 50 9.20 20.50 0.03
C GLY A 50 7.89 19.88 -0.46
N ARG A 51 6.75 20.54 -0.27
CA ARG A 51 5.45 20.04 -0.79
C ARG A 51 5.49 19.98 -2.33
N GLY A 52 4.78 19.02 -2.92
CA GLY A 52 4.68 18.88 -4.38
C GLY A 52 5.92 18.31 -5.09
N THR A 53 7.00 17.95 -4.38
CA THR A 53 8.25 17.46 -5.01
C THR A 53 8.21 15.97 -5.44
N GLY A 54 7.03 15.39 -5.64
CA GLY A 54 6.88 14.01 -6.14
C GLY A 54 7.29 12.88 -5.17
N LYS A 55 7.53 13.16 -3.88
CA LYS A 55 8.01 12.14 -2.92
C LYS A 55 7.07 10.94 -2.79
N THR A 56 5.77 11.20 -2.62
CA THR A 56 4.76 10.15 -2.52
C THR A 56 4.68 9.36 -3.82
N THR A 57 4.74 10.03 -4.97
CA THR A 57 4.78 9.38 -6.29
C THR A 57 6.01 8.49 -6.44
N ALA A 58 7.19 8.93 -5.99
CA ALA A 58 8.41 8.13 -6.01
C ALA A 58 8.28 6.88 -5.13
N LEU A 59 7.73 6.99 -3.92
CA LEU A 59 7.48 5.83 -3.06
C LEU A 59 6.39 4.90 -3.63
N GLN A 60 5.33 5.47 -4.22
CA GLN A 60 4.27 4.71 -4.90
C GLN A 60 4.84 3.88 -6.06
N SER A 61 5.83 4.43 -6.79
CA SER A 61 6.51 3.71 -7.88
C SER A 61 7.24 2.44 -7.42
N LEU A 62 7.55 2.32 -6.14
CA LEU A 62 8.22 1.15 -5.58
C LEU A 62 7.23 0.04 -5.18
N ARG A 63 5.91 0.30 -5.20
CA ARG A 63 4.92 -0.74 -4.91
C ARG A 63 4.95 -1.82 -6.00
N TYR A 64 4.72 -3.07 -5.63
CA TYR A 64 4.83 -4.24 -6.50
C TYR A 64 4.11 -4.09 -7.85
N ASP A 65 2.92 -3.50 -7.86
CA ASP A 65 2.09 -3.29 -9.05
C ASP A 65 2.61 -2.12 -9.89
N SER A 66 2.90 -0.98 -9.26
CA SER A 66 3.45 0.21 -9.94
C SER A 66 4.86 -0.02 -10.49
N MET A 67 5.66 -0.87 -9.84
CA MET A 67 6.95 -1.31 -10.35
C MET A 67 6.74 -2.13 -11.63
N LEU A 68 5.83 -3.12 -11.59
CA LEU A 68 5.57 -3.96 -12.75
C LEU A 68 5.07 -3.14 -13.94
N GLU A 69 4.11 -2.24 -13.72
CA GLU A 69 3.60 -1.33 -14.76
C GLU A 69 4.72 -0.50 -15.41
N ARG A 70 5.69 -0.05 -14.60
CA ARG A 70 6.85 0.72 -15.07
C ARG A 70 7.75 -0.13 -15.97
N ILE A 71 8.16 -1.31 -15.53
CA ILE A 71 9.08 -2.15 -16.30
C ILE A 71 8.41 -2.73 -17.56
N GLU A 72 7.11 -3.01 -17.51
CA GLU A 72 6.31 -3.38 -18.69
C GLU A 72 6.21 -2.22 -19.70
N GLY A 73 6.34 -0.96 -19.24
CA GLY A 73 6.51 0.20 -20.11
C GLY A 73 7.86 0.26 -20.83
N GLU A 74 8.87 -0.39 -20.26
CA GLU A 74 10.23 -0.48 -20.80
C GLU A 74 10.46 -1.77 -21.61
N GLY A 75 9.40 -2.58 -21.82
CA GLY A 75 9.45 -3.84 -22.57
C GLY A 75 9.88 -5.06 -21.76
N GLN A 76 9.95 -4.94 -20.43
CA GLN A 76 10.24 -6.05 -19.52
C GLN A 76 8.96 -6.75 -19.06
N THR A 77 9.11 -7.82 -18.30
CA THR A 77 8.02 -8.69 -17.85
C THR A 77 8.03 -8.89 -16.33
N PHE A 78 7.02 -9.57 -15.81
CA PHE A 78 6.98 -9.97 -14.40
C PHE A 78 8.21 -10.79 -13.95
N ALA A 79 8.85 -11.54 -14.85
CA ALA A 79 10.07 -12.28 -14.52
C ALA A 79 11.27 -11.38 -14.24
N ASP A 80 11.26 -10.15 -14.76
CA ASP A 80 12.31 -9.15 -14.59
C ASP A 80 12.11 -8.28 -13.34
N GLN A 81 11.03 -8.51 -12.58
CA GLN A 81 10.71 -7.77 -11.38
C GLN A 81 11.64 -8.16 -10.22
N GLU A 82 12.64 -7.30 -9.94
CA GLU A 82 13.66 -7.57 -8.92
C GLU A 82 13.14 -7.55 -7.48
N TYR A 83 12.04 -6.86 -7.21
CA TYR A 83 11.48 -6.73 -5.87
C TYR A 83 9.96 -6.52 -5.86
N LEU A 84 9.35 -6.89 -4.72
CA LEU A 84 7.93 -6.70 -4.42
C LEU A 84 7.78 -5.72 -3.25
N GLY A 85 7.70 -4.42 -3.55
CA GLY A 85 7.55 -3.40 -2.52
C GLY A 85 6.10 -3.26 -2.04
N VAL A 86 5.90 -3.02 -0.75
CA VAL A 86 4.60 -2.67 -0.17
C VAL A 86 4.61 -1.22 0.33
N LEU A 87 3.55 -0.47 0.04
CA LEU A 87 3.43 0.92 0.46
C LEU A 87 2.52 1.03 1.68
N VAL A 88 3.12 1.25 2.84
CA VAL A 88 2.37 1.39 4.09
C VAL A 88 2.18 2.88 4.41
N ARG A 89 0.92 3.33 4.43
CA ARG A 89 0.58 4.75 4.67
C ARG A 89 0.10 4.99 6.10
N MET A 90 0.87 5.77 6.87
CA MET A 90 0.46 6.23 8.20
C MET A 90 -0.55 7.38 8.13
N ASN A 91 -1.73 7.18 8.71
CA ASN A 91 -2.70 8.26 8.93
C ASN A 91 -2.46 8.92 10.29
N LYS A 92 -1.92 10.14 10.28
CA LYS A 92 -1.62 10.92 11.49
C LYS A 92 -2.85 11.16 12.39
N ASN A 93 -4.04 11.28 11.80
CA ASN A 93 -5.26 11.50 12.58
C ASN A 93 -5.63 10.24 13.38
N ARG A 94 -5.48 9.05 12.78
CA ARG A 94 -5.70 7.76 13.47
C ARG A 94 -4.67 7.55 14.58
N VAL A 95 -3.40 7.83 14.30
CA VAL A 95 -2.33 7.70 15.31
C VAL A 95 -2.58 8.64 16.51
N ARG A 96 -3.10 9.84 16.26
CA ARG A 96 -3.46 10.80 17.32
C ARG A 96 -4.70 10.38 18.11
N ALA A 97 -5.67 9.68 17.52
CA ALA A 97 -6.85 9.20 18.24
C ALA A 97 -6.47 8.31 19.44
N PHE A 98 -5.40 7.51 19.32
CA PHE A 98 -4.89 6.70 20.43
C PHE A 98 -4.35 7.51 21.62
N SER A 99 -4.05 8.81 21.45
CA SER A 99 -3.51 9.67 22.51
C SER A 99 -4.59 10.43 23.31
N GLY A 100 -5.86 10.34 22.92
CA GLY A 100 -6.95 11.10 23.52
C GLY A 100 -7.81 10.27 24.47
N SER A 101 -7.31 9.93 25.66
CA SER A 101 -8.13 9.37 26.77
C SER A 101 -7.35 9.01 28.06
N GLY A 102 -6.20 9.64 28.34
CA GLY A 102 -5.41 9.27 29.53
C GLY A 102 -4.79 7.88 29.44
N VAL A 103 -4.64 7.36 28.22
CA VAL A 103 -3.92 6.12 27.93
C VAL A 103 -2.44 6.34 28.22
N GLY A 104 -1.91 5.62 29.20
CA GLY A 104 -0.47 5.64 29.50
C GLY A 104 0.37 5.22 28.29
N GLU A 105 1.60 5.73 28.21
CA GLU A 105 2.52 5.52 27.08
C GLU A 105 2.70 4.04 26.72
N GLU A 106 2.77 3.16 27.71
CA GLU A 106 2.88 1.71 27.51
C GLU A 106 1.67 1.14 26.75
N ARG A 107 0.45 1.52 27.14
CA ARG A 107 -0.78 1.06 26.49
C ARG A 107 -0.92 1.66 25.09
N TRP A 108 -0.51 2.91 24.92
CA TRP A 108 -0.46 3.55 23.59
C TRP A 108 0.48 2.80 22.65
N SER A 109 1.68 2.45 23.12
CA SER A 109 2.69 1.74 22.32
C SER A 109 2.17 0.37 21.86
N LYS A 110 1.51 -0.39 22.75
CA LYS A 110 0.87 -1.68 22.39
C LYS A 110 -0.24 -1.51 21.35
N LEU A 111 -1.11 -0.52 21.51
CA LEU A 111 -2.18 -0.24 20.56
C LEU A 111 -1.64 0.19 19.19
N PHE A 112 -0.64 1.07 19.18
CA PHE A 112 0.02 1.51 17.95
C PHE A 112 0.73 0.36 17.23
N ALA A 113 1.46 -0.48 17.97
CA ALA A 113 2.14 -1.66 17.40
C ALA A 113 1.13 -2.63 16.77
N HIS A 114 0.02 -2.91 17.45
CA HIS A 114 -1.04 -3.75 16.91
C HIS A 114 -1.71 -3.12 15.67
N TYR A 115 -2.03 -1.84 15.71
CA TYR A 115 -2.53 -1.09 14.55
C TYR A 115 -1.55 -1.14 13.38
N PHE A 116 -0.24 -0.99 13.64
CA PHE A 116 0.81 -1.07 12.63
C PHE A 116 0.90 -2.47 12.02
N ASN A 117 0.79 -3.52 12.84
CA ASN A 117 0.74 -4.90 12.33
C ASN A 117 -0.47 -5.11 11.41
N LEU A 118 -1.66 -4.64 11.80
CA LEU A 118 -2.87 -4.77 10.98
C LEU A 118 -2.73 -4.09 9.62
N ILE A 119 -2.21 -2.85 9.56
CA ILE A 119 -2.06 -2.15 8.28
C ILE A 119 -0.96 -2.77 7.41
N VAL A 120 0.14 -3.26 7.99
CA VAL A 120 1.19 -3.98 7.24
C VAL A 120 0.63 -5.29 6.68
N CYS A 121 -0.06 -6.09 7.51
CA CYS A 121 -0.70 -7.31 7.07
C CYS A 121 -1.80 -7.07 6.03
N SER A 122 -2.50 -5.93 6.09
CA SER A 122 -3.43 -5.53 5.03
C SER A 122 -2.73 -5.33 3.69
N GLU A 123 -1.58 -4.66 3.66
CA GLU A 123 -0.81 -4.48 2.43
C GLU A 123 -0.19 -5.78 1.92
N LEU A 124 0.28 -6.65 2.83
CA LEU A 124 0.77 -7.99 2.46
C LEU A 124 -0.35 -8.90 1.92
N ALA A 125 -1.56 -8.81 2.47
CA ALA A 125 -2.72 -9.54 1.95
C ALA A 125 -3.13 -9.04 0.55
N ASN A 126 -2.97 -7.74 0.27
CA ASN A 126 -3.16 -7.18 -1.07
C ASN A 126 -2.10 -7.69 -2.05
N LEU A 127 -0.83 -7.68 -1.65
CA LEU A 127 0.27 -8.26 -2.44
C LEU A 127 0.02 -9.74 -2.72
N THR A 128 -0.38 -10.51 -1.70
CA THR A 128 -0.66 -11.93 -1.85
C THR A 128 -1.80 -12.14 -2.84
N SER A 129 -2.90 -11.40 -2.71
CA SER A 129 -4.05 -11.47 -3.62
C SER A 129 -3.64 -11.17 -5.06
N TRP A 130 -2.73 -10.21 -5.27
CA TRP A 130 -2.17 -9.91 -6.58
C TRP A 130 -1.27 -11.03 -7.12
N LEU A 131 -0.48 -11.69 -6.26
CA LEU A 131 0.34 -12.86 -6.62
C LEU A 131 -0.52 -14.09 -6.95
N GLU A 132 -1.60 -14.35 -6.21
CA GLU A 132 -2.49 -15.49 -6.46
C GLU A 132 -3.08 -15.44 -7.87
N VAL A 133 -3.47 -14.25 -8.34
CA VAL A 133 -4.00 -14.04 -9.70
C VAL A 133 -2.93 -14.32 -10.76
N ARG A 134 -1.66 -13.97 -10.50
CA ARG A 134 -0.58 -14.07 -11.48
C ARG A 134 0.08 -15.45 -11.53
N LEU A 135 0.23 -16.08 -10.37
CA LEU A 135 0.89 -17.38 -10.22
C LEU A 135 -0.10 -18.54 -10.24
N GLY A 136 -1.39 -18.29 -10.03
CA GLY A 136 -2.40 -19.34 -9.89
C GLY A 136 -2.23 -20.17 -8.61
N LEU A 137 -1.41 -19.71 -7.68
CA LEU A 137 -1.18 -20.35 -6.38
C LEU A 137 -2.09 -19.71 -5.34
N LYS A 138 -2.61 -20.50 -4.42
CA LYS A 138 -3.39 -19.99 -3.28
C LYS A 138 -2.65 -20.22 -1.97
N LEU A 139 -2.84 -19.32 -1.02
CA LEU A 139 -2.39 -19.57 0.35
C LEU A 139 -3.13 -20.78 0.95
N PRO A 140 -2.42 -21.69 1.66
CA PRO A 140 -3.05 -22.73 2.45
C PRO A 140 -3.94 -22.14 3.54
N GLU A 141 -5.04 -22.82 3.84
CA GLU A 141 -5.98 -22.44 4.90
C GLU A 141 -5.30 -22.41 6.28
N GLU A 142 -4.38 -23.33 6.55
CA GLU A 142 -3.58 -23.37 7.78
C GLU A 142 -2.81 -22.06 8.00
N SER A 143 -2.12 -21.56 6.96
CA SER A 143 -1.39 -20.29 7.04
C SER A 143 -2.32 -19.10 7.26
N LEU A 144 -3.52 -19.12 6.68
CA LEU A 144 -4.52 -18.06 6.90
C LEU A 144 -5.03 -18.07 8.35
N SER A 145 -5.27 -19.25 8.92
CA SER A 145 -5.65 -19.41 10.33
C SER A 145 -4.54 -18.94 11.27
N GLU A 146 -3.28 -19.31 11.02
CA GLU A 146 -2.13 -18.84 11.78
C GLU A 146 -2.02 -17.31 11.79
N ILE A 147 -2.16 -16.67 10.62
CA ILE A 147 -2.10 -15.21 10.50
C ILE A 147 -3.27 -14.55 11.23
N SER A 148 -4.49 -15.07 11.08
CA SER A 148 -5.66 -14.56 11.80
C SER A 148 -5.47 -14.62 13.31
N ASN A 149 -5.01 -15.76 13.82
CA ASN A 149 -4.76 -15.96 15.25
C ASN A 149 -3.67 -15.02 15.77
N ALA A 150 -2.56 -14.87 15.04
CA ALA A 150 -1.47 -13.94 15.40
C ALA A 150 -1.92 -12.46 15.43
N LEU A 151 -2.92 -12.11 14.62
CA LEU A 151 -3.54 -10.78 14.60
C LEU A 151 -4.71 -10.64 15.57
N GLY A 152 -5.07 -11.68 16.34
CA GLY A 152 -6.22 -11.65 17.24
C GLY A 152 -7.56 -11.46 16.52
N LEU A 153 -7.66 -12.01 15.30
CA LEU A 153 -8.86 -12.03 14.47
C LEU A 153 -9.57 -13.38 14.57
N ASP A 154 -10.84 -13.43 14.16
CA ASP A 154 -11.53 -14.69 13.96
C ASP A 154 -10.84 -15.53 12.87
N GLU A 155 -10.93 -16.85 13.01
CA GLU A 155 -10.36 -17.79 12.04
C GLU A 155 -10.86 -17.50 10.62
N CYS A 156 -9.92 -17.39 9.68
CA CYS A 156 -10.21 -17.05 8.29
C CYS A 156 -9.79 -18.22 7.39
N GLY A 157 -10.73 -18.76 6.62
CA GLY A 157 -10.49 -19.83 5.67
C GLY A 157 -10.08 -19.35 4.28
N THR A 158 -10.23 -18.05 3.99
CA THR A 158 -9.84 -17.46 2.70
C THR A 158 -9.11 -16.13 2.86
N LEU A 159 -8.30 -15.77 1.86
CA LEU A 159 -7.60 -14.49 1.83
C LEU A 159 -8.56 -13.29 1.82
N ASP A 160 -9.72 -13.42 1.18
CA ASP A 160 -10.75 -12.36 1.19
C ASP A 160 -11.39 -12.18 2.56
N GLN A 161 -11.61 -13.28 3.30
CA GLN A 161 -12.05 -13.21 4.69
C GLN A 161 -10.99 -12.50 5.55
N LEU A 162 -9.72 -12.88 5.42
CA LEU A 162 -8.62 -12.24 6.15
C LEU A 162 -8.55 -10.73 5.87
N LYS A 163 -8.61 -10.32 4.61
CA LYS A 163 -8.64 -8.89 4.21
C LYS A 163 -9.82 -8.14 4.84
N SER A 164 -11.01 -8.76 4.84
CA SER A 164 -12.22 -8.19 5.44
C SER A 164 -12.08 -8.05 6.95
N SER A 165 -11.57 -9.08 7.64
CA SER A 165 -11.35 -9.09 9.09
C SER A 165 -10.32 -8.06 9.52
N ILE A 166 -9.19 -7.94 8.81
CA ILE A 166 -8.19 -6.89 9.06
C ILE A 166 -8.81 -5.50 8.91
N LYS A 167 -9.60 -5.26 7.84
CA LYS A 167 -10.27 -3.98 7.62
C LYS A 167 -11.23 -3.63 8.75
N LYS A 168 -12.00 -4.60 9.24
CA LYS A 168 -12.90 -4.43 10.39
C LYS A 168 -12.13 -4.08 11.67
N ALA A 169 -11.04 -4.80 11.95
CA ALA A 169 -10.20 -4.56 13.12
C ALA A 169 -9.54 -3.17 13.10
N ILE A 170 -9.06 -2.72 11.94
CA ILE A 170 -8.54 -1.36 11.78
C ILE A 170 -9.62 -0.32 12.09
N SER A 171 -10.84 -0.52 11.59
CA SER A 171 -11.95 0.39 11.83
C SER A 171 -12.38 0.43 13.30
N SER A 172 -12.41 -0.71 14.00
CA SER A 172 -12.77 -0.75 15.43
C SER A 172 -11.75 -0.07 16.34
N LEU A 173 -10.47 -0.03 15.94
CA LEU A 173 -9.43 0.69 16.68
C LEU A 173 -9.49 2.21 16.49
N CYS A 174 -10.16 2.69 15.44
CA CYS A 174 -10.22 4.11 15.09
C CYS A 174 -11.51 4.81 15.52
N ASN A 175 -12.48 4.06 16.05
CA ASN A 175 -13.74 4.56 16.62
C ASN A 175 -13.62 4.65 18.15
#